data_AF-A0A2G9YKD7-F1
#
_entry.id   AF-A0A2G9YKD7-F1
#
_cell.length_a   1.000
_cell.length_b   1.000
_cell.length_c   1.000
_cell.angle_alpha   90.00
_cell.angle_beta   90.00
_cell.angle_gamma   90.00
#
_symmetry.space_group_name_H-M   'P 1'
#
loop_
_entity.id
_entity.type
_entity.pdbx_description
1 polymer ?
#
loop_
_entity_poly.entity_id
_entity_poly.type
_entity_poly.pdbx_seq_one_letter_code
_entity_poly.pdbx_strand_id
1 'polypeptide(L)'
;MDRSIISLILFVLAYVLFVAFPGKRSLVAISAAGLLLVTGVLSFPEAFRSVNWNVMGIFVGTLAVADVFMKSRVPAVIAEIIVDKAKNTAWAILFMCALAGFISAFVENVATGGCPIIPHPSVLK
;
A
#
# COMPACT_ATOMS: atom_id res chain seq x y z
N MET A 1 17.52 -11.33 31.08
CA MET A 1 16.62 -10.36 30.41
C MET A 1 15.37 -11.09 30.02
N ASP A 2 14.21 -10.61 30.46
CA ASP A 2 12.93 -11.23 30.14
C ASP A 2 12.68 -11.18 28.64
N ARG A 3 12.11 -12.26 28.07
CA ARG A 3 11.81 -12.37 26.63
C ARG A 3 10.94 -11.20 26.13
N SER A 4 10.10 -10.65 27.01
CA SER A 4 9.26 -9.48 26.74
C SER A 4 10.04 -8.18 26.55
N ILE A 5 11.19 -8.02 27.23
CA ILE A 5 12.05 -6.83 27.04
C ILE A 5 12.80 -6.96 25.71
N ILE A 6 13.25 -8.16 25.37
CA ILE A 6 13.94 -8.45 24.11
C ILE A 6 13.00 -8.19 22.92
N SER A 7 11.74 -8.65 23.00
CA SER A 7 10.75 -8.41 21.94
C SER A 7 10.43 -6.92 21.78
N LEU A 8 10.31 -6.18 22.89
CA LEU A 8 10.06 -4.74 22.86
C LEU A 8 11.23 -3.97 22.23
N ILE A 9 12.47 -4.31 22.59
CA ILE A 9 13.66 -3.69 22.01
C ILE A 9 13.73 -3.98 20.50
N LEU A 10 13.50 -5.22 20.08
CA LEU A 10 13.47 -5.59 18.66
C LEU A 10 12.36 -4.86 17.90
N PHE A 11 11.19 -4.70 18.51
CA PHE A 11 10.07 -4.00 17.90
C PHE A 11 10.37 -2.51 17.67
N VAL A 12 10.89 -1.83 18.70
CA VAL A 12 11.30 -0.42 18.59
C VAL A 12 12.41 -0.25 17.56
N LEU A 13 13.40 -1.15 17.57
CA LEU A 13 14.51 -1.12 16.61
C LEU A 13 14.01 -1.33 15.18
N ALA A 14 13.14 -2.31 14.93
CA ALA A 14 12.55 -2.55 13.62
C ALA A 14 11.75 -1.33 13.12
N TYR A 15 11.00 -0.67 14.01
CA TYR A 15 10.25 0.54 13.68
C TYR A 15 11.18 1.71 13.30
N VAL A 16 12.24 1.95 14.08
CA VAL A 16 13.23 2.99 13.77
C VAL A 16 13.91 2.72 12.42
N LEU A 17 14.30 1.46 12.15
CA LEU A 17 14.87 1.09 10.85
C LEU A 17 13.88 1.29 9.69
N PHE A 18 12.58 1.05 9.93
CA PHE A 18 11.55 1.24 8.91
C PHE A 18 11.41 2.72 8.52
N VAL A 19 11.52 3.63 9.50
CA VAL A 19 11.50 5.09 9.27
C VAL A 19 12.82 5.58 8.67
N ALA A 20 13.96 5.05 9.13
CA ALA A 20 15.28 5.46 8.66
C ALA A 20 15.59 5.03 7.21
N PHE A 21 15.07 3.88 6.76
CA PHE A 21 15.33 3.33 5.43
C PHE A 21 14.06 3.21 4.57
N PRO A 22 13.44 4.33 4.15
CA PRO A 22 12.20 4.31 3.38
C PRO A 22 12.34 3.63 2.01
N GLY A 23 13.53 3.61 1.42
CA GLY A 23 13.80 2.96 0.12
C GLY A 23 14.01 1.44 0.19
N LYS A 24 14.13 0.84 1.38
CA LYS A 24 14.43 -0.60 1.56
C LYS A 24 13.50 -1.27 2.58
N ARG A 25 12.26 -0.80 2.69
CA ARG A 25 11.26 -1.29 3.68
C ARG A 25 11.08 -2.81 3.67
N SER A 26 11.06 -3.43 2.49
CA SER A 26 10.95 -4.90 2.36
C SER A 26 12.15 -5.63 3.00
N LEU A 27 13.37 -5.14 2.76
CA LEU A 27 14.60 -5.71 3.31
C LEU A 27 14.64 -5.56 4.84
N VAL A 28 14.21 -4.39 5.34
CA VAL A 28 14.08 -4.12 6.78
C VAL A 28 13.10 -5.09 7.43
N ALA A 29 11.91 -5.28 6.84
CA ALA A 29 10.90 -6.20 7.36
C ALA A 29 11.41 -7.66 7.43
N ILE A 30 12.06 -8.15 6.37
CA ILE A 30 12.63 -9.50 6.34
C ILE A 30 13.75 -9.65 7.38
N SER A 31 14.63 -8.65 7.49
CA SER A 31 15.71 -8.69 8.49
C SER A 31 15.19 -8.67 9.93
N ALA A 32 14.17 -7.86 10.22
CA ALA A 32 13.54 -7.78 11.53
C ALA A 32 12.80 -9.09 11.90
N ALA A 33 12.08 -9.69 10.93
CA ALA A 33 11.46 -10.99 11.12
C ALA A 33 12.51 -12.09 11.36
N GLY A 34 13.63 -12.08 10.62
CA GLY A 34 14.75 -12.99 10.84
C GLY A 34 15.37 -12.85 12.23
N LEU A 35 15.58 -11.61 12.69
CA LEU A 35 16.08 -11.33 14.06
C LEU A 35 15.12 -11.85 15.14
N LEU A 36 13.80 -11.75 14.94
CA LEU A 36 12.80 -12.31 15.88
C LEU A 36 12.86 -13.84 15.97
N LEU A 37 13.15 -14.52 14.85
CA LEU A 37 13.30 -15.97 14.81
C LEU A 37 14.63 -16.41 15.44
N VAL A 38 15.75 -15.74 15.12
CA VAL A 38 17.09 -16.07 15.66
C VAL A 38 17.17 -15.85 17.17
N THR A 39 16.52 -14.81 17.68
CA THR A 39 16.47 -14.54 19.14
C THR A 39 15.56 -15.51 19.90
N GLY A 40 14.82 -16.39 19.22
CA GLY A 40 13.96 -17.40 19.84
C GLY A 40 12.77 -16.81 20.60
N VAL A 41 12.45 -15.54 20.35
CA VAL A 41 11.27 -14.85 20.91
C VAL A 41 10.00 -15.42 20.29
N LEU A 42 10.07 -15.81 19.02
CA LEU A 42 8.98 -16.43 18.29
C LEU A 42 9.49 -17.65 17.52
N SER A 43 8.84 -18.80 17.67
CA SER A 43 9.19 -19.98 16.88
C SER A 43 8.61 -19.89 15.45
N PHE A 44 9.24 -20.56 14.49
CA PHE A 44 8.76 -20.60 13.10
C PHE A 44 7.28 -21.03 12.97
N PRO A 45 6.80 -22.12 13.59
CA PRO A 45 5.39 -22.51 13.49
C PRO A 45 4.43 -21.51 14.18
N GLU A 46 4.87 -20.86 15.26
CA GLU A 46 4.07 -19.81 15.91
C GLU A 46 3.99 -18.55 15.04
N ALA A 47 5.07 -18.18 14.34
CA ALA A 47 5.06 -17.06 13.42
C ALA A 47 4.02 -17.26 12.30
N PHE A 48 3.96 -18.44 11.68
CA PHE A 48 2.96 -18.75 10.65
C PHE A 48 1.51 -18.77 11.16
N ARG A 49 1.30 -19.18 12.42
CA ARG A 49 -0.02 -19.15 13.08
C ARG A 49 -0.43 -17.76 13.52
N SER A 50 0.54 -16.88 13.82
CA SER A 50 0.27 -15.50 14.22
C SER A 50 -0.26 -14.63 13.07
N VAL A 51 0.01 -15.03 11.82
CA VAL A 51 -0.51 -14.36 10.62
C VAL A 51 -1.98 -14.72 10.42
N ASN A 52 -2.84 -13.71 10.32
CA ASN A 52 -4.25 -13.90 10.00
C ASN A 52 -4.44 -14.05 8.49
N TRP A 53 -4.53 -15.30 8.03
CA TRP A 53 -4.69 -15.65 6.62
C TRP A 53 -6.01 -15.17 6.00
N ASN A 54 -7.07 -15.03 6.80
CA ASN A 54 -8.34 -14.51 6.32
C ASN A 54 -8.20 -13.03 5.92
N VAL A 55 -7.60 -12.22 6.80
CA VAL A 55 -7.33 -10.80 6.55
C VAL A 55 -6.38 -10.64 5.36
N MET A 56 -5.30 -11.41 5.32
CA MET A 56 -4.35 -11.38 4.18
C MET A 56 -5.04 -11.75 2.86
N GLY A 57 -5.92 -12.73 2.88
CA GLY A 57 -6.71 -13.14 1.71
C GLY A 57 -7.64 -12.03 1.21
N ILE A 58 -8.27 -11.29 2.11
CA ILE A 58 -9.11 -10.13 1.75
C ILE A 58 -8.26 -9.06 1.05
N PHE A 59 -7.10 -8.69 1.61
CA PHE A 59 -6.18 -7.71 1.02
C PHE A 59 -5.68 -8.13 -0.37
N VAL A 60 -5.24 -9.39 -0.51
CA VAL A 60 -4.79 -9.89 -1.82
C VAL A 60 -5.94 -9.94 -2.82
N GLY A 61 -7.14 -10.32 -2.36
CA GLY A 61 -8.34 -10.37 -3.17
C GLY A 61 -8.76 -8.99 -3.69
N THR A 62 -8.80 -7.97 -2.83
CA THR A 62 -9.16 -6.59 -3.24
C THR A 62 -8.14 -6.04 -4.24
N LEU A 63 -6.84 -6.26 -4.01
CA LEU A 63 -5.77 -5.86 -4.94
C LEU A 63 -5.88 -6.58 -6.29
N ALA A 64 -6.17 -7.88 -6.31
CA ALA A 64 -6.34 -8.65 -7.54
C ALA A 64 -7.57 -8.20 -8.35
N VAL A 65 -8.70 -7.98 -7.69
CA VAL A 65 -9.92 -7.45 -8.34
C VAL A 65 -9.68 -6.06 -8.90
N ALA A 66 -8.99 -5.19 -8.14
CA ALA A 66 -8.59 -3.86 -8.59
C ALA A 66 -7.70 -3.91 -9.84
N ASP A 67 -6.69 -4.79 -9.89
CA ASP A 67 -5.79 -4.94 -11.04
C ASP A 67 -6.56 -5.38 -12.30
N VAL A 68 -7.46 -6.36 -12.18
CA VAL A 68 -8.31 -6.81 -13.29
C VAL A 68 -9.27 -5.70 -13.74
N PHE A 69 -9.85 -4.94 -12.80
CA PHE A 69 -10.73 -3.82 -13.08
C PHE A 69 -10.02 -2.66 -13.81
N MET A 70 -8.74 -2.42 -13.52
CA MET A 70 -7.93 -1.46 -14.26
C MET A 70 -7.58 -1.98 -15.66
N LYS A 71 -7.23 -3.26 -15.79
CA LYS A 71 -6.94 -3.89 -17.09
C LYS A 71 -8.13 -3.92 -18.05
N SER A 72 -9.35 -4.01 -17.53
CA SER A 72 -10.57 -4.03 -18.33
C SER A 72 -10.96 -2.67 -18.93
N ARG A 73 -10.21 -1.59 -18.63
CA ARG A 73 -10.47 -0.20 -19.08
C ARG A 73 -11.82 0.38 -18.66
N VAL A 74 -12.54 -0.25 -17.75
CA VAL A 74 -13.85 0.24 -17.29
C VAL A 74 -13.77 1.68 -16.73
N PRO A 75 -12.79 2.03 -15.87
CA PRO A 75 -12.63 3.42 -15.41
C PRO A 75 -12.40 4.43 -16.53
N ALA A 76 -11.67 4.04 -17.58
CA ALA A 76 -11.34 4.91 -18.70
C ALA A 76 -12.59 5.20 -19.55
N VAL A 77 -13.42 4.19 -19.81
CA VAL A 77 -14.68 4.38 -20.54
C VAL A 77 -15.65 5.26 -19.76
N ILE A 78 -15.74 5.08 -18.43
CA ILE A 78 -16.57 5.93 -17.57
C ILE A 78 -16.06 7.38 -17.57
N ALA A 79 -14.74 7.56 -17.53
CA ALA A 79 -14.10 8.87 -17.60
C ALA A 79 -14.42 9.60 -18.93
N GLU A 80 -14.32 8.90 -20.06
CA GLU A 80 -14.68 9.45 -21.37
C GLU A 80 -16.16 9.90 -21.40
N ILE A 81 -17.08 9.07 -20.90
CA ILE A 81 -18.51 9.43 -20.82
C ILE A 81 -18.75 10.67 -19.94
N ILE A 82 -18.03 10.78 -18.82
CA ILE A 82 -18.13 11.94 -17.92
C ILE A 82 -17.66 13.21 -18.62
N VAL A 83 -16.53 13.14 -19.33
CA VAL A 83 -15.95 14.28 -20.06
C VAL A 83 -16.87 14.71 -21.20
N ASP A 84 -17.39 13.78 -21.99
CA ASP A 84 -18.28 14.07 -23.13
C ASP A 84 -19.61 14.69 -22.70
N LYS A 85 -20.12 14.31 -21.52
CA LYS A 85 -21.36 14.89 -20.95
C LYS A 85 -21.13 16.17 -20.14
N ALA A 86 -19.87 16.54 -19.86
CA ALA A 86 -19.59 17.70 -19.05
C ALA A 86 -19.86 18.99 -19.82
N LYS A 87 -20.64 19.88 -19.21
CA LYS A 87 -20.98 21.18 -19.81
C LYS A 87 -19.80 22.15 -19.88
N ASN A 88 -18.82 21.98 -18.99
CA ASN A 88 -17.65 22.84 -18.88
C ASN A 88 -16.49 22.06 -18.23
N THR A 89 -15.25 22.48 -18.50
CA THR A 89 -14.01 21.80 -18.04
C THR A 89 -13.95 21.67 -16.52
N ALA A 90 -14.44 22.67 -15.77
CA ALA A 90 -14.51 22.62 -14.31
C ALA A 90 -15.39 21.45 -13.80
N TRP A 91 -16.52 21.19 -14.46
CA TRP A 91 -17.40 20.07 -14.10
C TRP A 91 -16.78 18.73 -14.49
N ALA A 92 -16.10 18.65 -15.63
CA ALA A 92 -15.38 17.45 -16.05
C ALA A 92 -14.32 17.06 -15.01
N ILE A 93 -13.48 18.01 -14.58
CA ILE A 93 -12.44 17.78 -13.57
C ILE A 93 -13.07 17.37 -12.24
N LEU A 94 -14.14 18.04 -11.79
CA LEU A 94 -14.81 17.70 -10.53
C LEU A 94 -15.32 16.26 -10.53
N PHE A 95 -16.02 15.82 -11.58
CA PHE A 95 -16.54 14.46 -11.67
C PHE A 95 -15.43 13.42 -11.87
N MET A 96 -14.34 13.77 -12.57
CA MET A 96 -13.16 12.92 -12.68
C MET A 96 -12.47 12.71 -11.32
N CYS A 97 -12.32 13.78 -10.52
CA CYS A 97 -11.81 13.68 -9.16
C CYS A 97 -12.74 12.87 -8.25
N ALA A 98 -14.05 13.02 -8.39
CA ALA A 98 -15.03 12.22 -7.65
C ALA A 98 -14.95 10.73 -8.02
N LEU A 99 -14.84 10.40 -9.31
CA LEU A 99 -14.63 9.03 -9.80
C LEU A 99 -13.31 8.46 -9.28
N ALA A 100 -12.22 9.23 -9.38
CA ALA A 100 -10.90 8.82 -8.89
C ALA A 100 -10.89 8.59 -7.37
N GLY A 101 -11.54 9.47 -6.60
CA GLY A 101 -11.70 9.31 -5.15
C GLY A 101 -12.53 8.08 -4.79
N PHE A 102 -13.62 7.83 -5.52
CA PHE A 102 -14.44 6.62 -5.35
C PHE A 102 -13.63 5.36 -5.64
N ILE A 103 -12.95 5.30 -6.79
CA ILE A 103 -12.10 4.17 -7.15
C ILE A 103 -10.95 3.99 -6.15
N SER A 104 -10.33 5.07 -5.67
CA SER A 104 -9.26 5.02 -4.67
C SER A 104 -9.69 4.48 -3.30
N ALA A 105 -10.99 4.46 -2.99
CA ALA A 105 -11.49 3.83 -1.77
C ALA A 105 -11.51 2.29 -1.88
N PHE A 106 -11.59 1.75 -3.10
CA PHE A 106 -11.58 0.31 -3.38
C PHE A 106 -10.21 -0.19 -3.85
N VAL A 107 -9.49 0.66 -4.59
CA VAL A 107 -8.13 0.41 -5.06
C VAL A 107 -7.21 0.98 -4.01
N GLU A 108 -6.77 0.08 -3.13
CA GLU A 108 -5.82 0.38 -2.10
C GLU A 108 -4.58 1.08 -2.68
N ASN A 109 -4.32 2.28 -2.17
CA ASN A 109 -3.16 3.08 -2.56
C ASN A 109 -1.86 2.58 -1.87
N VAL A 110 -1.64 1.26 -1.85
CA VAL A 110 -0.50 0.62 -1.18
C VAL A 110 0.84 1.03 -1.82
N ALA A 111 0.82 1.65 -3.00
CA ALA A 111 1.99 2.09 -3.76
C ALA A 111 2.41 3.56 -3.56
N THR A 112 1.64 4.42 -2.87
CA THR A 112 2.06 5.84 -2.67
C THR A 112 3.09 6.00 -1.53
N GLY A 113 3.91 4.99 -1.29
CA GLY A 113 5.17 5.13 -0.55
C GLY A 113 6.31 5.73 -1.38
N GLY A 114 6.11 5.99 -2.67
CA GLY A 114 7.16 6.47 -3.57
C GLY A 114 6.73 6.81 -4.99
N CYS A 115 5.53 7.40 -5.18
CA CYS A 115 5.13 7.93 -6.48
C CYS A 115 5.03 9.47 -6.40
N PRO A 116 5.74 10.22 -7.26
CA PRO A 116 5.75 11.67 -7.25
C PRO A 116 4.44 12.19 -7.85
N ILE A 117 3.41 12.32 -7.01
CA ILE A 117 2.16 12.99 -7.38
C ILE A 117 2.37 14.53 -7.42
N ILE A 118 3.54 15.00 -6.97
CA ILE A 118 4.06 16.33 -7.34
C ILE A 118 4.94 16.11 -8.57
N PRO A 119 4.55 16.58 -9.77
CA PRO A 119 5.41 16.50 -10.93
C PRO A 119 6.71 17.24 -10.63
N HIS A 120 7.83 16.62 -10.98
CA HIS A 120 9.09 17.33 -11.10
C HIS A 120 8.85 18.56 -12.02
N PRO A 121 9.39 19.75 -11.69
CA PRO A 121 9.15 21.00 -12.41
C PRO A 121 9.72 21.04 -13.85
N SER A 122 9.99 19.89 -14.46
CA SER A 122 10.57 19.76 -15.81
C SER A 122 9.54 19.64 -16.94
N VAL A 123 8.24 19.78 -16.67
CA VAL A 123 7.17 19.81 -17.71
C VAL A 123 6.62 21.24 -17.94
N LEU A 124 7.28 22.25 -17.37
CA LEU A 124 7.02 23.68 -17.60
C LEU A 124 8.19 24.34 -18.34
N LYS A 125 8.61 23.70 -19.45
CA LYS A 125 9.41 24.31 -20.52
C LYS A 125 8.85 23.91 -21.86
#